data_AF-A0A5C5XXW4-F1
#
_entry.id   AF-A0A5C5XXW4-F1
#
_cell.length_a   1.000
_cell.length_b   1.000
_cell.length_c   1.000
_cell.angle_alpha   90.00
_cell.angle_beta   90.00
_cell.angle_gamma   90.00
#
_symmetry.space_group_name_H-M   'P 1'
#
loop_
_entity.id
_entity.type
_entity.pdbx_description
1 polymer ?
#
loop_
_entity_poly.entity_id
_entity_poly.type
_entity_poly.pdbx_seq_one_letter_code
_entity_poly.pdbx_strand_id
1 'polypeptide(L)'
;MTLNDLPNTDDSPQDEQSPLAKIHGIDDQVTHVWMVRTFLKHCDEAEDDEDLREIVRDLYDFILAVGPVDDSVDPATYLKMAKKKLRRLVGATELYEQIQPEVSGHTNFVMAARSLRLAVDRIAASIRS
;
A
#
# COMPACT_ATOMS: atom_id res chain seq x y z
N MET A 1 -39.87 28.53 -0.12
CA MET A 1 -38.47 28.21 -0.46
C MET A 1 -37.61 29.24 0.24
N THR A 2 -37.24 28.95 1.50
CA THR A 2 -36.39 29.84 2.31
C THR A 2 -34.93 29.55 2.00
N LEU A 3 -34.08 30.59 2.11
CA LEU A 3 -32.66 30.61 1.74
C LEU A 3 -31.73 29.62 2.51
N ASN A 4 -32.27 28.63 3.21
CA ASN A 4 -31.53 27.76 4.15
C ASN A 4 -31.33 26.30 3.68
N ASP A 5 -31.71 25.95 2.45
CA ASP A 5 -31.59 24.57 1.93
C ASP A 5 -30.39 24.36 1.00
N LEU A 6 -29.34 25.19 1.11
CA LEU A 6 -28.07 24.90 0.43
C LEU A 6 -27.25 23.94 1.30
N PRO A 7 -26.74 22.82 0.75
CA PRO A 7 -25.84 21.95 1.49
C PRO A 7 -24.63 22.76 1.93
N ASN A 8 -24.27 22.68 3.21
CA ASN A 8 -23.02 23.19 3.74
C ASN A 8 -21.88 22.49 2.98
N THR A 9 -21.31 23.15 1.98
CA THR A 9 -20.02 22.77 1.39
C THR A 9 -18.93 23.36 2.27
N ASP A 10 -18.89 22.96 3.53
CA ASP A 10 -17.71 23.16 4.37
C ASP A 10 -16.80 21.95 4.14
N ASP A 11 -16.30 21.84 2.92
CA ASP A 11 -15.22 20.92 2.55
C ASP A 11 -13.91 21.56 3.03
N SER A 12 -13.79 21.65 4.35
CA SER A 12 -12.66 22.27 5.02
C SER A 12 -11.43 21.37 4.84
N PRO A 13 -10.23 21.90 4.54
CA PRO A 13 -8.99 21.11 4.39
C PRO A 13 -8.64 20.21 5.58
N GLN A 14 -9.29 20.41 6.73
CA GLN A 14 -9.08 19.64 7.96
C GLN A 14 -9.53 18.18 7.85
N ASP A 15 -10.54 17.87 7.03
CA ASP A 15 -11.06 16.51 6.88
C ASP A 15 -10.11 15.60 6.10
N GLU A 16 -9.40 16.14 5.09
CA GLU A 16 -8.38 15.43 4.32
C GLU A 16 -7.15 15.03 5.16
N GLN A 17 -6.89 15.71 6.28
CA GLN A 17 -5.79 15.37 7.20
C GLN A 17 -6.23 14.55 8.41
N SER A 18 -7.51 14.19 8.52
CA SER A 18 -8.01 13.38 9.64
C SER A 18 -7.31 12.01 9.69
N PRO A 19 -7.12 11.40 10.87
CA PRO A 19 -6.55 10.06 10.98
C PRO A 19 -7.31 9.01 10.17
N LEU A 20 -8.64 9.15 10.07
CA LEU A 20 -9.48 8.27 9.26
C LEU A 20 -9.19 8.43 7.76
N ALA A 21 -9.11 9.67 7.24
CA ALA A 21 -8.74 9.91 5.85
C ALA A 21 -7.35 9.33 5.53
N LYS A 22 -6.40 9.45 6.46
CA LYS A 22 -5.05 8.86 6.30
C LYS A 22 -5.08 7.34 6.19
N ILE A 23 -5.81 6.64 7.06
CA ILE A 23 -5.86 5.18 7.00
C ILE A 23 -6.61 4.68 5.77
N HIS A 24 -7.67 5.35 5.33
CA HIS A 24 -8.35 5.02 4.08
C HIS A 24 -7.42 5.22 2.88
N GLY A 25 -6.65 6.31 2.85
CA GLY A 25 -5.65 6.52 1.82
C GLY A 25 -4.56 5.43 1.81
N ILE A 26 -4.16 4.91 2.97
CA ILE A 26 -3.25 3.76 3.06
C ILE A 26 -3.94 2.48 2.56
N ASP A 27 -5.18 2.24 2.96
CA ASP A 27 -5.98 1.07 2.58
C ASP A 27 -6.17 0.98 1.05
N ASP A 28 -6.45 2.11 0.39
CA ASP A 28 -6.48 2.20 -1.07
C ASP A 28 -5.17 1.71 -1.69
N GLN A 29 -4.02 2.09 -1.11
CA GLN A 29 -2.72 1.65 -1.60
C GLN A 29 -2.43 0.18 -1.28
N VAL A 30 -2.96 -0.35 -0.17
CA VAL A 30 -2.86 -1.78 0.18
C VAL A 30 -3.49 -2.65 -0.90
N THR A 31 -4.53 -2.18 -1.61
CA THR A 31 -5.09 -2.90 -2.76
C THR A 31 -4.05 -3.15 -3.86
N HIS A 32 -3.21 -2.15 -4.18
CA HIS A 32 -2.14 -2.30 -5.15
C HIS A 32 -1.06 -3.27 -4.68
N VAL A 33 -0.70 -3.20 -3.38
CA VAL A 33 0.26 -4.14 -2.78
C VAL A 33 -0.29 -5.57 -2.83
N TRP A 34 -1.58 -5.77 -2.58
CA TRP A 34 -2.25 -7.07 -2.70
C TRP A 34 -2.19 -7.61 -4.13
N MET A 35 -2.49 -6.77 -5.14
CA MET A 35 -2.47 -7.17 -6.54
C MET A 35 -1.06 -7.58 -6.99
N VAL A 36 -0.03 -6.81 -6.65
CA VAL A 36 1.37 -7.14 -6.97
C VAL A 36 1.79 -8.44 -6.27
N ARG A 37 1.51 -8.56 -4.96
CA ARG A 37 1.82 -9.77 -4.19
C ARG A 37 1.14 -11.00 -4.78
N THR A 38 -0.11 -10.87 -5.22
CA THR A 38 -0.87 -11.97 -5.82
C THR A 38 -0.27 -12.39 -7.15
N PHE A 39 0.10 -11.42 -8.00
CA PHE A 39 0.80 -11.69 -9.25
C PHE A 39 2.13 -12.43 -9.00
N LEU A 40 3.00 -11.88 -8.15
CA LEU A 40 4.31 -12.46 -7.86
C LEU A 40 4.22 -13.86 -7.25
N LYS A 41 3.26 -14.10 -6.35
CA LYS A 41 3.06 -15.42 -5.75
C LYS A 41 2.74 -16.52 -6.77
N HIS A 42 2.14 -16.14 -7.90
CA HIS A 42 1.60 -17.08 -8.88
C HIS A 42 2.34 -17.07 -10.23
N CYS A 43 3.44 -16.32 -10.33
CA CYS A 43 4.32 -16.40 -11.48
C CYS A 43 5.27 -17.59 -11.36
N ASP A 44 5.63 -18.19 -12.50
CA ASP A 44 6.50 -19.37 -12.55
C ASP A 44 7.90 -19.01 -12.01
N GLU A 45 8.35 -17.77 -12.22
CA GLU A 45 9.64 -17.27 -11.74
C GLU A 45 9.80 -17.34 -10.21
N ALA A 46 8.70 -17.31 -9.45
CA ALA A 46 8.74 -17.40 -7.98
C ALA A 46 9.03 -18.82 -7.46
N GLU A 47 8.95 -19.86 -8.29
CA GLU A 47 9.29 -21.22 -7.86
C GLU A 47 10.81 -21.37 -7.65
N ASP A 48 11.59 -20.74 -8.52
CA ASP A 48 13.04 -20.87 -8.57
C ASP A 48 13.79 -19.70 -7.91
N ASP A 49 13.15 -18.55 -7.72
CA ASP A 49 13.76 -17.35 -7.13
C ASP A 49 13.44 -17.23 -5.62
N GLU A 50 14.46 -17.33 -4.77
CA GLU A 50 14.31 -17.19 -3.31
C GLU A 50 14.01 -15.74 -2.87
N ASP A 51 14.61 -14.77 -3.54
CA ASP A 51 14.44 -13.34 -3.22
C ASP A 51 13.02 -12.90 -3.57
N LEU A 52 12.46 -13.38 -4.68
CA LEU A 52 11.07 -13.12 -5.07
C LEU A 52 10.08 -13.70 -4.06
N ARG A 53 10.37 -14.88 -3.50
CA ARG A 53 9.57 -15.49 -2.42
C ARG A 53 9.67 -14.69 -1.12
N GLU A 54 10.83 -14.13 -0.80
CA GLU A 54 10.98 -13.23 0.34
C GLU A 54 10.15 -11.95 0.15
N ILE A 55 10.20 -11.34 -1.03
CA ILE A 55 9.37 -10.16 -1.36
C ILE A 55 7.88 -10.49 -1.16
N VAL A 56 7.38 -11.60 -1.73
CA VAL A 56 5.96 -12.01 -1.57
C VAL A 56 5.56 -12.14 -0.11
N ARG A 57 6.45 -12.67 0.74
CA ARG A 57 6.24 -12.79 2.18
C ARG A 57 6.17 -11.42 2.85
N ASP A 58 7.10 -10.54 2.53
CA ASP A 58 7.19 -9.21 3.12
C ASP A 58 6.01 -8.32 2.77
N LEU A 59 5.54 -8.39 1.53
CA LEU A 59 4.30 -7.73 1.11
C LEU A 59 3.11 -8.25 1.92
N TYR A 60 2.99 -9.57 2.07
CA TYR A 60 1.91 -10.19 2.83
C TYR A 60 1.94 -9.82 4.32
N ASP A 61 3.13 -9.79 4.91
CA ASP A 61 3.35 -9.38 6.30
C ASP A 61 2.93 -7.93 6.57
N PHE A 62 3.11 -7.03 5.59
CA PHE A 62 2.60 -5.67 5.69
C PHE A 62 1.07 -5.65 5.63
N ILE A 63 0.49 -6.29 4.61
CA ILE A 63 -0.97 -6.35 4.40
C ILE A 63 -1.66 -6.91 5.65
N LEU A 64 -1.16 -8.00 6.22
CA LEU A 64 -1.77 -8.63 7.39
C LEU A 64 -1.67 -7.75 8.65
N ALA A 65 -0.61 -6.96 8.77
CA ALA A 65 -0.38 -6.12 9.95
C ALA A 65 -1.30 -4.89 9.99
N VAL A 66 -1.71 -4.38 8.82
CA VAL A 66 -2.62 -3.24 8.73
C VAL A 66 -4.07 -3.67 8.51
N GLY A 67 -4.29 -4.80 7.81
CA GLY A 67 -5.62 -5.28 7.46
C GLY A 67 -6.38 -4.34 6.51
N PRO A 68 -7.51 -4.79 5.94
CA PRO A 68 -8.47 -3.88 5.35
C PRO A 68 -9.09 -3.00 6.43
N VAL A 69 -9.37 -1.74 6.12
CA VAL A 69 -10.08 -0.84 7.03
C VAL A 69 -11.56 -1.23 7.12
N ASP A 70 -12.08 -1.35 8.35
CA ASP A 70 -13.51 -1.51 8.64
C ASP A 70 -13.98 -0.53 9.73
N ASP A 71 -15.27 -0.51 10.03
CA ASP A 71 -15.90 0.41 10.99
C ASP A 71 -15.36 0.28 12.44
N SER A 72 -14.60 -0.78 12.75
CA SER A 72 -14.07 -1.06 14.09
C SER A 72 -12.61 -0.64 14.27
N VAL A 73 -11.94 -0.18 13.20
CA VAL A 73 -10.51 0.11 13.23
C VAL A 73 -10.20 1.33 14.10
N ASP A 74 -9.18 1.21 14.97
CA ASP A 74 -8.60 2.36 15.66
C ASP A 74 -7.51 2.99 14.78
N PRO A 75 -7.68 4.24 14.29
CA PRO A 75 -6.70 4.87 13.41
C PRO A 75 -5.31 4.98 14.03
N ALA A 76 -5.21 5.19 15.35
CA ALA A 76 -3.92 5.33 16.02
C ALA A 76 -3.15 4.01 16.02
N THR A 77 -3.82 2.89 16.33
CA THR A 77 -3.23 1.55 16.28
C THR A 77 -2.85 1.15 14.86
N TYR A 78 -3.71 1.43 13.88
CA TYR A 78 -3.44 1.17 12.46
C TYR A 78 -2.17 1.90 11.99
N LEU A 79 -2.10 3.22 12.19
CA LEU A 79 -0.95 4.04 11.78
C LEU A 79 0.34 3.60 12.48
N LYS A 80 0.25 3.19 13.75
CA LYS A 80 1.39 2.63 14.50
C LYS A 80 1.91 1.34 13.86
N MET A 81 1.02 0.42 13.46
CA MET A 81 1.41 -0.81 12.78
C MET A 81 2.00 -0.54 11.39
N ALA A 82 1.34 0.31 10.60
CA ALA A 82 1.82 0.71 9.28
C ALA A 82 3.23 1.31 9.36
N LYS A 83 3.46 2.25 10.28
CA LYS A 83 4.78 2.87 10.51
C LYS A 83 5.83 1.85 10.92
N LYS A 84 5.49 0.90 11.80
CA LYS A 84 6.43 -0.15 12.26
C LYS A 84 6.86 -1.06 11.11
N LYS A 85 5.97 -1.36 10.17
CA LYS A 85 6.21 -2.29 9.06
C LYS A 85 6.72 -1.59 7.79
N LEU A 86 6.58 -0.27 7.68
CA LEU A 86 6.95 0.52 6.50
C LEU A 86 8.39 0.26 6.03
N ARG A 87 9.36 0.19 6.94
CA ARG A 87 10.77 -0.05 6.57
C ARG A 87 10.95 -1.36 5.78
N ARG A 88 10.23 -2.42 6.19
CA ARG A 88 10.32 -3.72 5.53
C ARG A 88 9.62 -3.69 4.17
N LEU A 89 8.48 -3.03 4.07
CA LEU A 89 7.78 -2.81 2.80
C LEU A 89 8.64 -2.05 1.78
N VAL A 90 9.32 -0.98 2.22
CA VAL A 90 10.26 -0.22 1.38
C VAL A 90 11.40 -1.12 0.91
N GLY A 91 12.03 -1.87 1.81
CA GLY A 91 13.12 -2.78 1.46
C GLY A 91 12.70 -3.86 0.45
N ALA A 92 11.53 -4.48 0.62
CA ALA A 92 11.00 -5.44 -0.34
C ALA A 92 10.75 -4.83 -1.72
N THR A 93 10.35 -3.55 -1.77
CA THR A 93 10.13 -2.83 -3.03
C THR A 93 11.45 -2.52 -3.72
N GLU A 94 12.45 -2.07 -2.98
CA GLU A 94 13.81 -1.82 -3.50
C GLU A 94 14.45 -3.11 -4.01
N LEU A 95 14.34 -4.21 -3.26
CA LEU A 95 14.82 -5.51 -3.70
C LEU A 95 14.12 -5.96 -4.97
N TYR A 96 12.80 -5.79 -5.05
CA TYR A 96 12.05 -6.15 -6.25
C TYR A 96 12.52 -5.37 -7.47
N GLU A 97 12.66 -4.05 -7.37
CA GLU A 97 13.18 -3.21 -8.47
C GLU A 97 14.59 -3.61 -8.89
N GLN A 98 15.43 -4.05 -7.95
CA GLN A 98 16.79 -4.50 -8.23
C GLN A 98 16.81 -5.82 -9.01
N ILE A 99 16.05 -6.82 -8.58
CA ILE A 99 16.12 -8.17 -9.17
C ILE A 99 15.22 -8.32 -10.40
N GLN A 100 14.16 -7.53 -10.51
CA GLN A 100 13.14 -7.69 -11.57
C GLN A 100 13.71 -7.78 -13.00
N PRO A 101 14.72 -6.98 -13.41
CA PRO A 101 15.29 -7.08 -14.75
C PRO A 101 15.94 -8.44 -15.07
N GLU A 102 16.49 -9.11 -14.05
CA GLU A 102 17.12 -10.42 -14.17
C GLU A 102 16.08 -11.55 -14.11
N VAL A 103 15.04 -11.37 -13.28
CA VAL A 103 13.91 -12.30 -13.15
C VAL A 103 13.11 -12.40 -14.45
N SER A 104 12.69 -11.26 -15.02
CA SER A 104 11.86 -11.26 -16.24
C SER A 104 11.78 -9.89 -16.88
N GLY A 105 12.02 -9.80 -18.19
CA GLY A 105 11.84 -8.57 -18.97
C GLY A 105 10.38 -8.28 -19.39
N HIS A 106 9.42 -9.12 -18.99
CA HIS A 106 8.03 -9.00 -19.42
C HIS A 106 7.35 -7.75 -18.81
N THR A 107 6.50 -7.09 -19.59
CA THR A 107 5.82 -5.84 -19.20
C THR A 107 5.09 -5.94 -17.86
N ASN A 108 4.50 -7.10 -17.54
CA ASN A 108 3.80 -7.32 -16.27
C ASN A 108 4.72 -7.10 -15.06
N PHE A 109 5.97 -7.58 -15.11
CA PHE A 109 6.94 -7.41 -14.03
C PHE A 109 7.37 -5.96 -13.88
N VAL A 110 7.66 -5.29 -15.01
CA VAL A 110 8.00 -3.86 -15.03
C VAL A 110 6.85 -3.01 -14.45
N MET A 111 5.61 -3.32 -14.81
CA MET A 111 4.43 -2.61 -14.32
C MET A 111 4.12 -2.93 -12.86
N ALA A 112 4.35 -4.16 -12.41
CA ALA A 112 4.24 -4.53 -11.01
C ALA A 112 5.24 -3.75 -10.14
N ALA A 113 6.50 -3.61 -10.57
CA ALA A 113 7.51 -2.84 -9.84
C ALA A 113 7.08 -1.37 -9.71
N ARG A 114 6.65 -0.75 -10.82
CA ARG A 114 6.14 0.63 -10.83
C ARG A 114 4.90 0.81 -9.94
N SER A 115 3.95 -0.12 -10.02
CA SER A 115 2.73 -0.06 -9.19
C SER A 115 3.06 -0.19 -7.71
N LEU A 116 3.98 -1.08 -7.34
CA LEU A 116 4.40 -1.27 -5.96
C LEU A 116 5.10 -0.01 -5.43
N ARG A 117 6.06 0.53 -6.19
CA ARG A 117 6.75 1.77 -5.80
C ARG A 117 5.79 2.93 -5.56
N LEU A 118 4.85 3.16 -6.48
CA LEU A 118 3.85 4.22 -6.34
C LEU A 118 3.02 4.05 -5.06
N ALA A 119 2.57 2.82 -4.78
CA ALA A 119 1.79 2.51 -3.58
C ALA A 119 2.60 2.76 -2.31
N VAL A 120 3.85 2.28 -2.26
CA VAL A 120 4.73 2.44 -1.10
C VAL A 120 5.08 3.91 -0.83
N ASP A 121 5.36 4.69 -1.87
CA ASP A 121 5.65 6.11 -1.72
C ASP A 121 4.45 6.88 -1.15
N ARG A 122 3.24 6.56 -1.62
CA ARG A 122 1.98 7.13 -1.11
C ARG A 122 1.71 6.72 0.33
N ILE A 123 1.87 5.43 0.68
CA ILE A 123 1.75 4.96 2.07
C ILE A 123 2.74 5.71 2.97
N ALA A 124 3.99 5.83 2.53
CA ALA A 124 5.02 6.52 3.29
C ALA A 124 4.72 8.02 3.46
N ALA A 125 4.11 8.67 2.45
CA ALA A 125 3.65 10.05 2.55
C ALA A 125 2.52 10.18 3.59
N SER A 126 1.50 9.33 3.55
CA SER A 126 0.37 9.34 4.51
C SER A 126 0.79 9.11 5.96
N ILE A 127 1.89 8.39 6.19
CA ILE A 127 2.45 8.14 7.53
C ILE A 127 3.28 9.33 8.06
N ARG A 128 3.86 10.14 7.16
CA ARG A 128 4.77 11.24 7.51
C ARG A 128 4.08 12.60 7.66
N SER A 129 2.96 12.81 6.97
CA SER A 129 2.08 13.97 7.16
C SER A 129 1.29 13.90 8.46
#